data_AF-A0A3P5X2L6-F1
#
_entry.id   AF-A0A3P5X2L6-F1
#
_cell.length_a   1.000
_cell.length_b   1.000
_cell.length_c   1.000
_cell.angle_alpha   90.00
_cell.angle_beta   90.00
_cell.angle_gamma   90.00
#
_symmetry.space_group_name_H-M   'P 1'
#
loop_
_entity.id
_entity.type
_entity.pdbx_description
1 polymer ?
#
loop_
_entity_poly.entity_id
_entity_poly.type
_entity_poly.pdbx_seq_one_letter_code
_entity_poly.pdbx_strand_id
1 'polypeptide(L)'
;MSEERPFAIDLGRLKTREKPSDAASLRAADERAAGLGFVEREPQGKRGRKPSPRTDQVHAKVLPPIATEIAAEARRRGVVQGVLIEEMWQLYKDKSGI
;
A
#
# COMPACT_ATOMS: atom_id res chain seq x y z
N MET A 1 -55.09 -20.23 22.39
CA MET A 1 -54.86 -20.53 20.97
C MET A 1 -55.18 -19.25 20.21
N SER A 2 -54.15 -18.46 19.87
CA SER A 2 -54.34 -17.19 19.17
C SER A 2 -54.70 -17.48 17.72
N GLU A 3 -55.87 -17.04 17.27
CA GLU A 3 -56.32 -17.12 15.88
C GLU A 3 -55.45 -16.22 15.01
N GLU A 4 -54.38 -16.77 14.42
CA GLU A 4 -53.60 -16.10 13.38
C GLU A 4 -54.45 -16.04 12.10
N ARG A 5 -55.00 -14.85 11.83
CA ARG A 5 -55.72 -14.55 10.59
C ARG A 5 -54.75 -14.62 9.41
N PRO A 6 -54.89 -15.58 8.48
CA PRO A 6 -53.89 -15.87 7.44
C PRO A 6 -53.68 -14.72 6.44
N PHE A 7 -54.56 -13.72 6.43
CA PHE A 7 -54.52 -12.57 5.53
C PHE A 7 -54.54 -11.22 6.27
N ALA A 8 -54.28 -11.21 7.58
CA ALA A 8 -54.16 -9.96 8.32
C ALA A 8 -52.82 -9.28 7.96
N ILE A 9 -52.89 -8.24 7.14
CA ILE A 9 -51.72 -7.45 6.75
C ILE A 9 -51.38 -6.47 7.88
N ASP A 10 -50.17 -6.55 8.43
CA ASP A 10 -49.64 -5.59 9.39
C ASP A 10 -49.24 -4.29 8.68
N LEU A 11 -50.19 -3.35 8.60
CA LEU A 11 -50.00 -2.03 8.00
C LEU A 11 -48.88 -1.22 8.69
N GLY A 12 -48.51 -1.55 9.94
CA GLY A 12 -47.43 -0.87 10.66
C GLY A 12 -46.05 -1.15 10.06
N ARG A 13 -45.84 -2.36 9.53
CA ARG A 13 -44.58 -2.77 8.89
C ARG A 13 -44.43 -2.30 7.44
N LEU A 14 -45.55 -1.88 6.84
CA LEU A 14 -45.61 -1.42 5.45
C LEU A 14 -45.50 0.09 5.31
N LYS A 15 -45.56 0.84 6.42
CA LYS A 15 -45.34 2.28 6.41
C LYS A 15 -43.87 2.60 6.13
N THR A 16 -43.65 3.65 5.35
CA THR A 16 -42.32 4.18 5.06
C THR A 16 -41.60 4.51 6.36
N ARG A 17 -40.40 3.97 6.52
CA ARG A 17 -39.47 4.30 7.60
C ARG A 17 -38.20 4.89 7.00
N GLU A 18 -37.61 5.86 7.68
CA GLU A 18 -36.28 6.34 7.32
C GLU A 18 -35.24 5.21 7.43
N LYS A 19 -34.37 5.13 6.42
CA LYS A 19 -33.28 4.16 6.44
C LYS A 19 -32.29 4.56 7.55
N PRO A 20 -31.83 3.60 8.38
CA PRO A 20 -30.79 3.90 9.36
C PRO A 20 -29.52 4.33 8.62
N SER A 21 -28.96 5.47 9.02
CA SER A 21 -27.74 6.05 8.44
C SER A 21 -26.55 5.99 9.40
N ASP A 22 -26.69 5.30 10.53
CA ASP A 22 -25.63 5.18 11.52
C ASP A 22 -24.57 4.18 11.07
N ALA A 23 -23.31 4.45 11.44
CA ALA A 23 -22.17 3.67 10.98
C ALA A 23 -22.16 2.21 11.50
N ALA A 24 -22.91 1.90 12.56
CA ALA A 24 -22.99 0.53 13.08
C ALA A 24 -23.98 -0.31 12.25
N SER A 25 -25.15 0.24 11.95
CA SER A 25 -26.17 -0.38 11.10
C SER A 25 -25.68 -0.60 9.68
N LEU A 26 -24.94 0.36 9.11
CA LEU A 26 -24.36 0.22 7.78
C LEU A 26 -23.34 -0.92 7.72
N ARG A 27 -22.40 -0.98 8.68
CA ARG A 27 -21.43 -2.08 8.79
C ARG A 27 -22.10 -3.45 8.90
N ALA A 28 -23.12 -3.57 9.75
CA ALA A 28 -23.85 -4.84 9.92
C ALA A 28 -24.60 -5.26 8.63
N ALA A 29 -25.12 -4.29 7.86
CA ALA A 29 -25.73 -4.56 6.58
C ALA A 29 -24.70 -5.02 5.54
N ASP A 30 -23.54 -4.38 5.47
CA ASP A 30 -22.45 -4.72 4.56
C ASP A 30 -21.89 -6.12 4.85
N GLU A 31 -21.69 -6.48 6.14
CA GLU A 31 -21.24 -7.81 6.55
C GLU A 31 -22.21 -8.91 6.12
N ARG A 32 -23.52 -8.69 6.30
CA ARG A 32 -24.54 -9.64 5.81
C ARG A 32 -24.59 -9.72 4.30
N ALA A 33 -24.46 -8.58 3.61
CA ALA A 33 -24.43 -8.51 2.16
C ALA A 33 -23.24 -9.31 1.60
N ALA A 34 -22.05 -9.13 2.17
CA ALA A 34 -20.86 -9.89 1.82
C ALA A 34 -21.03 -11.40 2.05
N GLY A 35 -21.64 -11.80 3.17
CA GLY A 35 -21.95 -13.22 3.45
C GLY A 35 -22.92 -13.86 2.46
N LEU A 36 -23.76 -13.05 1.81
CA LEU A 36 -24.68 -13.47 0.75
C LEU A 36 -24.09 -13.30 -0.66
N GLY A 37 -22.82 -12.91 -0.77
CA GLY A 37 -22.12 -12.74 -2.05
C GLY A 37 -22.42 -11.43 -2.77
N PHE A 38 -23.06 -10.46 -2.10
CA PHE A 38 -23.16 -9.10 -2.62
C PHE A 38 -21.81 -8.41 -2.43
N VAL A 39 -21.10 -8.21 -3.53
CA VAL A 39 -19.83 -7.47 -3.56
C VAL A 39 -20.08 -6.10 -4.18
N GLU A 40 -19.47 -5.07 -3.60
CA GLU A 40 -19.48 -3.72 -4.16
C GLU A 40 -18.81 -3.72 -5.53
N ARG A 41 -19.53 -3.25 -6.55
CA ARG A 41 -19.06 -3.23 -7.95
C ARG A 41 -18.29 -1.95 -8.30
N GLU A 42 -18.32 -0.95 -7.42
CA GLU A 42 -17.60 0.30 -7.66
C GLU A 42 -16.09 0.07 -7.56
N PRO A 43 -15.31 0.67 -8.48
CA PRO A 43 -13.86 0.55 -8.44
C PRO A 43 -13.33 1.26 -7.19
N GLN A 44 -13.06 0.50 -6.14
CA GLN A 44 -12.32 0.98 -4.97
C GLN A 44 -10.97 1.55 -5.45
N GLY A 45 -10.70 2.81 -5.11
CA GLY A 45 -9.50 3.52 -5.53
C GLY A 45 -8.25 2.69 -5.22
N LYS A 46 -7.43 2.41 -6.24
CA LYS A 46 -6.18 1.66 -6.05
C LYS A 46 -5.31 2.45 -5.06
N ARG A 47 -5.11 1.91 -3.85
CA ARG A 47 -4.14 2.45 -2.89
C ARG A 47 -2.82 2.66 -3.64
N GLY A 48 -2.28 3.88 -3.54
CA GLY A 48 -1.01 4.22 -4.18
C GLY A 48 0.10 3.24 -3.83
N ARG A 49 1.16 3.23 -4.64
CA ARG A 49 2.32 2.35 -4.44
C ARG A 49 2.80 2.46 -2.98
N LYS A 50 2.91 1.31 -2.30
CA LYS A 50 3.48 1.27 -0.95
C LYS A 50 4.86 1.95 -0.97
N PRO A 51 5.20 2.77 0.04
CA PRO A 51 6.53 3.36 0.13
C PRO A 51 7.58 2.25 0.10
N SER A 52 8.69 2.50 -0.62
CA SER A 52 9.80 1.55 -0.70
C SER A 52 10.30 1.22 0.70
N PRO A 53 10.64 -0.04 1.01
CA PRO A 53 11.30 -0.36 2.28
C PRO A 53 12.56 0.49 2.40
N ARG A 54 12.83 1.04 3.59
CA ARG A 54 14.05 1.81 3.87
C ARG A 54 15.24 0.84 3.94
N THR A 55 15.72 0.39 2.78
CA THR A 55 16.87 -0.53 2.63
C THR A 55 18.21 0.20 2.71
N ASP A 56 18.38 1.14 3.65
CA ASP A 56 19.58 1.97 3.76
C ASP A 56 20.01 2.64 2.44
N GLN A 57 19.05 2.91 1.55
CA GLN A 57 19.29 3.64 0.32
C GLN A 57 19.62 5.08 0.68
N VAL A 58 20.93 5.36 0.73
CA VAL A 58 21.46 6.70 0.84
C VAL A 58 21.00 7.46 -0.40
N HIS A 59 20.22 8.54 -0.23
CA HIS A 59 19.75 9.36 -1.33
C HIS A 59 20.95 9.81 -2.18
N ALA A 60 20.84 9.81 -3.51
CA ALA A 60 21.93 10.21 -4.43
C ALA A 60 22.50 11.64 -4.18
N LYS A 61 21.92 12.38 -3.23
CA LYS A 61 22.28 13.74 -2.83
C LYS A 61 23.15 13.80 -1.57
N VAL A 62 23.50 12.67 -0.95
CA VAL A 62 24.25 12.70 0.31
C VAL A 62 25.72 13.07 0.09
N LEU A 63 26.34 12.66 -1.04
CA LEU A 63 27.73 13.05 -1.38
C LEU A 63 27.91 13.39 -2.89
N PRO A 64 27.27 14.47 -3.40
CA PRO A 64 27.39 14.87 -4.81
C PRO A 64 28.83 15.13 -5.31
N PRO A 65 29.74 15.72 -4.51
CA PRO A 65 31.13 15.90 -4.93
C PRO A 65 31.83 14.56 -5.24
N ILE A 66 31.64 13.55 -4.38
CA ILE A 66 32.28 12.24 -4.53
C ILE A 66 31.83 11.54 -5.81
N ALA A 67 30.54 11.60 -6.14
CA ALA A 67 30.03 11.03 -7.39
C ALA A 67 30.69 11.69 -8.63
N THR A 68 30.93 13.01 -8.56
CA THR A 68 31.58 13.77 -9.63
C THR A 68 33.05 13.39 -9.77
N GLU A 69 33.75 13.24 -8.65
CA GLU A 69 35.15 12.80 -8.61
C GLU A 69 35.32 11.36 -9.15
N ILE A 70 34.46 10.42 -8.75
CA ILE A 70 34.46 9.04 -9.27
C ILE A 70 34.22 9.04 -10.79
N ALA A 71 33.28 9.85 -11.27
CA ALA A 71 32.99 9.94 -12.70
C ALA A 71 34.18 10.52 -13.49
N ALA A 72 34.86 11.52 -12.95
CA ALA A 72 36.06 12.11 -13.56
C ALA A 72 37.22 11.10 -13.62
N GLU A 73 37.44 10.34 -12.54
CA GLU A 73 38.48 9.33 -12.48
C GLU A 73 38.20 8.14 -13.41
N ALA A 74 36.94 7.71 -13.49
CA ALA A 74 36.51 6.67 -14.42
C ALA A 74 36.79 7.10 -15.87
N ARG A 75 36.47 8.35 -16.20
CA ARG A 75 36.76 8.94 -17.52
C ARG A 75 38.26 9.02 -17.80
N ARG A 76 39.07 9.43 -16.82
CA ARG A 76 40.53 9.51 -16.94
C ARG A 76 41.16 8.15 -17.22
N ARG A 77 40.65 7.09 -16.58
CA ARG A 77 41.13 5.71 -16.74
C ARG A 77 40.51 4.98 -17.94
N GLY A 78 39.48 5.53 -18.56
CA GLY A 78 38.75 4.87 -19.65
C GLY A 78 37.92 3.67 -19.20
N VAL A 79 37.48 3.64 -17.94
CA VAL A 79 36.69 2.55 -17.35
C VAL A 79 35.30 3.03 -16.93
N VAL A 80 34.41 2.09 -16.58
CA VAL A 80 33.10 2.41 -15.99
C VAL A 80 33.23 2.69 -14.50
N GLN A 81 32.35 3.52 -13.95
CA GLN A 81 32.35 3.87 -12.51
C GLN A 81 32.28 2.63 -11.59
N GLY A 82 31.61 1.56 -12.04
CA GLY A 82 31.51 0.30 -11.31
C GLY A 82 32.87 -0.35 -10.99
N VAL A 83 33.84 -0.27 -11.91
CA VAL A 83 35.19 -0.84 -11.70
C VAL A 83 35.90 -0.16 -10.53
N LEU A 84 35.80 1.17 -10.45
CA LEU A 84 36.35 1.92 -9.33
C LEU A 84 35.66 1.56 -8.00
N ILE A 85 34.35 1.31 -8.01
CA ILE A 85 33.61 0.88 -6.81
C ILE A 85 34.07 -0.50 -6.35
N GLU A 86 34.32 -1.43 -7.26
CA GLU A 86 34.86 -2.76 -6.93
C GLU A 86 36.28 -2.67 -6.34
N GLU A 87 37.16 -1.86 -6.93
CA GLU A 87 38.51 -1.60 -6.40
C GLU A 87 38.45 -0.96 -5.01
N MET A 88 37.57 0.02 -4.81
CA MET A 88 37.34 0.67 -3.52
C MET A 88 36.81 -0.31 -2.47
N TRP A 89 35.93 -1.24 -2.87
CA TRP A 89 35.41 -2.28 -1.98
C TRP A 89 36.52 -3.24 -1.54
N GLN A 90 37.40 -3.63 -2.46
CA GLN A 90 38.55 -4.46 -2.12
C GLN A 90 39.50 -3.74 -1.14
N LEU A 91 39.84 -2.47 -1.41
CA LEU A 91 40.64 -1.66 -0.49
C LEU A 91 39.99 -1.48 0.88
N TYR A 92 38.66 -1.35 0.92
CA TYR A 92 37.90 -1.26 2.16
C TYR A 92 38.01 -2.56 2.95
N LYS A 93 37.78 -3.72 2.32
CA LYS A 93 37.95 -5.05 2.93
C LYS A 93 39.35 -5.23 3.53
N ASP A 94 40.38 -4.93 2.74
CA ASP A 94 41.78 -5.05 3.17
C ASP A 94 42.08 -4.16 4.39
N LYS A 95 41.51 -2.96 4.43
CA LYS A 95 41.68 -2.01 5.55
C LYS A 95 40.85 -2.39 6.78
N SER A 96 39.65 -2.91 6.59
CA SER A 96 38.69 -3.22 7.65
C SER A 96 38.81 -4.64 8.17
N GLY A 97 39.60 -5.50 7.53
CA GLY A 97 39.81 -6.89 7.93
C GLY A 97 38.59 -7.78 7.69
N ILE A 98 37.78 -7.45 6.69
CA ILE A 98 36.56 -8.19 6.28
C ILE A 98 36.76 -8.86 4.92
#